data_AF-A0A0J0YT07-F1
#
_entry.id   AF-A0A0J0YT07-F1
#
_cell.length_a   1.000
_cell.length_b   1.000
_cell.length_c   1.000
_cell.angle_alpha   90.00
_cell.angle_beta   90.00
_cell.angle_gamma   90.00
#
_symmetry.space_group_name_H-M   'P 1'
#
loop_
_entity.id
_entity.type
_entity.pdbx_description
1 polymer ?
#
loop_
_entity_poly.entity_id
_entity_poly.type
_entity_poly.pdbx_seq_one_letter_code
_entity_poly.pdbx_strand_id
1 'polypeptide(L)'
;MSEKIIAIKKQIEDEATGAVSEYHVIKHFYVDRSVSYAEVGFATYFSEAAYKNGRRPVSTTGIILKINQVPPRGEDLDNWFYKIAAAQLEESESGSVLAGGELVMESE
;
A
#
# COMPACT_ATOMS: atom_id res chain seq x y z
N MET A 1 -15.03 2.80 17.56
CA MET A 1 -13.81 1.98 17.46
C MET A 1 -13.40 2.06 16.01
N SER A 2 -12.37 2.84 15.70
CA SER A 2 -11.94 3.07 14.33
C SER A 2 -10.92 1.99 13.99
N GLU A 3 -11.32 0.99 13.21
CA GLU A 3 -10.39 -0.05 12.75
C GLU A 3 -9.30 0.61 11.90
N LYS A 4 -8.06 0.58 12.38
CA LYS A 4 -6.91 1.16 11.69
C LYS A 4 -6.18 0.07 10.91
N ILE A 5 -6.18 0.21 9.60
CA ILE A 5 -5.40 -0.62 8.70
C ILE A 5 -3.96 -0.14 8.77
N ILE A 6 -3.03 -1.06 9.02
CA ILE A 6 -1.61 -0.76 9.21
C ILE A 6 -0.72 -1.34 8.13
N ALA A 7 -1.21 -2.30 7.34
CA ALA A 7 -0.46 -2.92 6.24
C ALA A 7 -1.37 -3.70 5.28
N ILE A 8 -0.79 -4.10 4.14
CA ILE A 8 -1.36 -5.09 3.22
C ILE A 8 -0.45 -6.32 3.22
N LYS A 9 -1.04 -7.50 3.43
CA LYS A 9 -0.41 -8.79 3.26
C LYS A 9 -0.70 -9.35 1.87
N LYS A 10 0.33 -9.42 1.04
CA LYS A 10 0.23 -9.99 -0.31
C LYS A 10 1.59 -10.52 -0.72
N GLN A 11 1.66 -11.78 -1.11
CA GLN A 11 2.86 -12.32 -1.73
C GLN A 11 3.03 -11.70 -3.11
N ILE A 12 4.10 -10.94 -3.28
CA ILE A 12 4.55 -10.33 -4.52
C ILE A 12 5.98 -10.79 -4.74
N GLU A 13 6.19 -11.51 -5.83
CA GLU A 13 7.52 -11.89 -6.30
C GLU A 13 8.07 -10.76 -7.17
N ASP A 14 9.28 -10.30 -6.85
CA ASP A 14 10.00 -9.34 -7.66
C ASP A 14 10.71 -10.09 -8.81
N GLU A 15 10.25 -9.92 -10.04
CA GLU A 15 10.80 -10.62 -11.22
C GLU A 15 12.31 -10.35 -11.44
N ALA A 16 12.82 -9.21 -10.96
CA ALA A 16 14.22 -8.84 -11.14
C ALA A 16 15.18 -9.55 -10.17
N THR A 17 14.71 -9.87 -8.95
CA THR A 17 15.53 -10.44 -7.89
C THR A 17 15.10 -11.84 -7.44
N GLY A 18 13.91 -12.30 -7.85
CA GLY A 18 13.28 -13.53 -7.36
C GLY A 18 12.90 -13.45 -5.87
N ALA A 19 12.94 -12.26 -5.27
CA ALA A 19 12.62 -12.08 -3.87
C ALA A 19 11.10 -12.00 -3.68
N VAL A 20 10.57 -12.89 -2.83
CA VAL A 20 9.16 -12.85 -2.43
C VAL A 20 9.01 -11.88 -1.26
N SER A 21 8.15 -10.88 -1.41
CA SER A 21 7.74 -9.97 -0.35
C SER A 21 6.29 -10.23 0.02
N GLU A 22 5.96 -10.23 1.31
CA GLU A 22 4.60 -10.54 1.77
C GLU A 22 3.91 -9.38 2.50
N TYR A 23 4.66 -8.38 2.96
CA TYR A 23 4.16 -7.35 3.88
C TYR A 23 4.44 -5.95 3.37
N HIS A 24 3.40 -5.14 3.15
CA HIS A 24 3.48 -3.86 2.47
C HIS A 24 2.88 -2.76 3.33
N VAL A 25 3.64 -1.70 3.59
CA VAL A 25 3.23 -0.58 4.44
C VAL A 25 3.37 0.74 3.70
N ILE A 26 2.48 1.68 3.97
CA ILE A 26 2.56 3.03 3.41
C ILE A 26 3.86 3.69 3.89
N LYS A 27 4.67 4.15 2.94
CA LYS A 27 5.91 4.89 3.18
C LYS A 27 5.69 6.39 3.01
N HIS A 28 4.93 6.76 1.99
CA HIS A 28 4.57 8.13 1.69
C HIS A 28 3.29 8.15 0.87
N PHE A 29 2.58 9.27 0.92
CA PHE A 29 1.46 9.54 0.04
C PHE A 29 1.45 11.01 -0.36
N TYR A 30 0.83 11.28 -1.49
CA TYR A 30 0.64 12.60 -2.08
C TYR A 30 -0.81 12.73 -2.52
N VAL A 31 -1.43 13.88 -2.25
CA VAL A 31 -2.81 14.17 -2.67
C VAL A 31 -2.88 15.57 -3.24
N ASP A 32 -3.24 15.66 -4.52
CA ASP A 32 -3.52 16.90 -5.21
C ASP A 32 -5.03 17.01 -5.51
N ARG A 33 -5.69 17.86 -4.72
CA ARG A 33 -7.13 18.12 -4.87
C ARG A 33 -7.48 19.03 -6.04
N SER A 34 -6.50 19.72 -6.63
CA SER A 34 -6.75 20.64 -7.75
C SER A 34 -7.00 19.88 -9.04
N VAL A 35 -6.34 18.72 -9.20
CA VAL A 35 -6.44 17.84 -10.36
C VAL A 35 -7.06 16.48 -10.04
N SER A 36 -7.61 16.32 -8.84
CA SER A 36 -8.19 15.05 -8.35
C SER A 36 -7.23 13.86 -8.46
N TYR A 37 -5.97 14.05 -8.10
CA TYR A 37 -4.92 13.05 -8.17
C TYR A 37 -4.42 12.67 -6.77
N ALA A 38 -4.18 11.38 -6.56
CA ALA A 38 -3.49 10.89 -5.39
C ALA A 38 -2.45 9.84 -5.79
N GLU A 39 -1.37 9.77 -5.01
CA GLU A 39 -0.30 8.80 -5.19
C GLU A 39 0.09 8.26 -3.83
N VAL A 40 0.33 6.96 -3.75
CA VAL A 40 0.83 6.32 -2.53
C VAL A 40 1.98 5.38 -2.86
N GLY A 41 3.06 5.51 -2.10
CA GLY A 41 4.21 4.64 -2.17
C GLY A 41 4.23 3.69 -0.98
N PHE A 42 4.30 2.39 -1.26
CA PHE A 42 4.43 1.33 -0.26
C PHE A 42 5.87 0.86 -0.17
N ALA A 43 6.36 0.72 1.06
CA ALA A 43 7.56 -0.05 1.36
C ALA A 43 7.20 -1.52 1.50
N THR A 44 7.90 -2.37 0.75
CA THR A 44 7.68 -3.81 0.74
C THR A 44 8.70 -4.50 1.63
N TYR A 45 8.24 -5.45 2.44
CA TYR A 45 9.05 -6.21 3.38
C TYR A 45 8.87 -7.70 3.10
N PHE A 46 9.93 -8.46 3.36
CA PHE A 46 9.91 -9.92 3.22
C PHE A 46 8.83 -10.54 4.10
N SER A 47 8.65 -10.02 5.32
CA SER A 47 7.66 -10.47 6.30
C SER A 47 7.28 -9.38 7.28
N GLU A 48 6.13 -9.55 7.96
CA GLU A 48 5.73 -8.69 9.08
C GLU A 48 6.81 -8.63 10.16
N ALA A 49 7.48 -9.77 10.42
CA ALA A 49 8.59 -9.83 11.37
C ALA A 49 9.78 -8.98 10.93
N ALA A 50 10.08 -8.92 9.63
CA ALA A 50 11.16 -8.07 9.11
C ALA A 50 10.84 -6.59 9.32
N TYR A 51 9.58 -6.18 9.12
CA TYR A 51 9.11 -4.83 9.43
C TYR A 51 9.25 -4.51 10.92
N LYS A 52 8.72 -5.36 11.80
CA LYS A 52 8.77 -5.19 13.26
C LYS A 52 10.19 -5.16 13.82
N ASN A 53 11.14 -5.86 13.18
CA ASN A 53 12.56 -5.84 13.55
C ASN A 53 13.34 -4.65 12.96
N GLY A 54 12.67 -3.70 12.28
CA GLY A 54 13.32 -2.53 11.68
C GLY A 54 14.30 -2.87 10.55
N ARG A 55 14.10 -4.01 9.87
CA ARG A 55 14.93 -4.38 8.71
C ARG A 55 14.66 -3.45 7.53
N ARG A 56 15.56 -3.46 6.55
CA ARG A 56 15.41 -2.66 5.33
C ARG A 56 14.31 -3.24 4.43
N PRO A 57 13.53 -2.41 3.74
CA PRO A 57 12.58 -2.88 2.74
C PRO A 57 13.29 -3.59 1.59
N VAL A 58 12.60 -4.55 0.97
CA VAL A 58 13.14 -5.43 -0.08
C VAL A 58 13.33 -4.68 -1.39
N SER A 59 12.40 -3.79 -1.75
CA SER A 59 12.52 -2.95 -2.94
C SER A 59 12.82 -1.49 -2.56
N THR A 60 13.92 -0.95 -3.11
CA THR A 60 14.34 0.45 -2.91
C THR A 60 13.35 1.44 -3.54
N THR A 61 12.74 1.05 -4.66
CA THR A 61 11.76 1.87 -5.40
C THR A 61 10.36 1.76 -4.78
N GLY A 62 10.05 0.66 -4.10
CA GLY A 62 8.74 0.41 -3.52
C GLY A 62 7.64 0.24 -4.57
N ILE A 63 6.41 0.00 -4.13
CA ILE A 63 5.23 -0.04 -5.01
C ILE A 63 4.62 1.34 -5.00
N ILE A 64 4.56 2.01 -6.16
CA ILE A 64 3.92 3.32 -6.29
C ILE A 64 2.59 3.12 -7.01
N LEU A 65 1.49 3.46 -6.35
CA LEU A 65 0.15 3.43 -6.91
C LEU A 65 -0.32 4.86 -7.19
N LYS A 66 -0.70 5.09 -8.44
CA LYS A 66 -1.28 6.35 -8.90
C LYS A 66 -2.79 6.19 -9.01
N ILE A 67 -3.52 7.12 -8.39
CA ILE A 67 -4.96 7.07 -8.21
C ILE A 67 -5.55 8.36 -8.78
N ASN A 68 -6.40 8.25 -9.78
CA ASN A 68 -7.08 9.41 -10.39
C ASN A 68 -8.31 9.85 -9.61
N GLN A 69 -8.22 9.80 -8.28
CA GLN A 69 -9.29 10.19 -7.39
C GLN A 69 -8.68 10.68 -6.07
N VAL A 70 -9.45 11.47 -5.30
CA VAL A 70 -8.99 12.00 -4.01
C VAL A 70 -9.82 11.44 -2.86
N PRO A 71 -9.21 11.22 -1.68
CA PRO A 71 -9.93 10.78 -0.50
C PRO A 71 -10.98 11.81 -0.07
N PRO A 72 -12.17 11.35 0.37
CA PRO A 72 -13.20 12.23 0.90
C PRO A 72 -12.71 12.96 2.15
N ARG A 73 -13.21 14.18 2.37
CA ARG A 73 -12.82 14.99 3.53
C ARG A 73 -13.36 14.37 4.82
N GLY A 74 -12.49 14.16 5.80
CA GLY A 74 -12.84 13.60 7.11
C GLY A 74 -12.61 12.09 7.23
N GLU A 75 -12.18 11.43 6.15
CA GLU A 75 -11.73 10.04 6.21
C GLU A 75 -10.25 9.95 6.57
N ASP A 76 -9.87 8.86 7.24
CA ASP A 76 -8.49 8.52 7.53
C ASP A 76 -7.76 8.15 6.23
N LEU A 77 -6.71 8.92 5.91
CA LEU A 77 -6.02 8.83 4.63
C LEU A 77 -5.34 7.47 4.47
N ASP A 78 -4.66 7.00 5.51
CA ASP A 78 -3.98 5.70 5.49
C ASP A 78 -4.98 4.56 5.22
N ASN A 79 -6.08 4.52 5.96
CA ASN A 79 -7.16 3.56 5.73
C ASN A 79 -7.70 3.61 4.31
N TRP A 80 -7.93 4.82 3.78
CA TRP A 80 -8.41 4.99 2.42
C TRP A 80 -7.42 4.44 1.40
N PHE A 81 -6.14 4.81 1.51
CA PHE A 81 -5.10 4.31 0.61
C PHE A 81 -4.95 2.79 0.69
N TYR A 82 -5.01 2.20 1.88
CA TYR A 82 -4.94 0.74 2.03
C TYR A 82 -6.13 0.05 1.36
N LYS A 83 -7.36 0.55 1.58
CA LYS A 83 -8.56 0.02 0.92
C LYS A 83 -8.47 0.12 -0.59
N ILE A 84 -8.02 1.27 -1.11
CA ILE A 84 -7.87 1.49 -2.55
C ILE A 84 -6.77 0.62 -3.14
N ALA A 85 -5.63 0.45 -2.45
CA ALA A 85 -4.53 -0.37 -2.95
C ALA A 85 -4.83 -1.87 -2.93
N ALA A 86 -5.60 -2.35 -1.95
CA ALA A 86 -6.06 -3.73 -1.88
C ALA A 86 -7.28 -4.01 -2.77
N ALA A 87 -8.12 -3.00 -3.04
CA ALA A 87 -9.16 -3.09 -4.05
C ALA A 87 -8.52 -3.33 -5.42
N GLN A 88 -9.10 -4.23 -6.20
CA GLN A 88 -8.79 -4.32 -7.63
C GLN A 88 -9.24 -3.01 -8.29
N LEU A 89 -8.34 -2.03 -8.35
CA LEU A 89 -8.52 -0.89 -9.23
C LEU A 89 -8.31 -1.37 -10.66
N GLU A 90 -9.39 -1.69 -11.35
CA GLU A 90 -9.40 -1.92 -12.81
C GLU A 90 -8.98 -0.66 -13.59
N GLU A 91 -8.97 0.53 -12.95
CA GLU A 91 -8.66 1.83 -13.57
C GLU A 91 -7.24 2.37 -13.34
N SER A 92 -6.32 1.61 -12.74
CA SER A 92 -4.90 1.96 -12.83
C SER A 92 -4.32 1.33 -14.10
N GLU A 93 -3.77 2.14 -15.02
CA GLU A 93 -3.12 1.70 -16.27
C GLU A 93 -2.01 0.64 -16.08
N SER A 94 -1.59 0.43 -14.83
CA SER A 94 -0.83 -0.74 -14.39
C SER A 94 -1.58 -1.29 -13.18
N GLY A 95 -2.24 -2.44 -13.32
CA GLY A 95 -2.99 -3.05 -12.22
C GLY A 95 -2.16 -3.05 -10.93
N SER A 96 -2.74 -2.58 -9.83
CA SER A 96 -2.05 -2.53 -8.55
C SER A 96 -1.59 -3.94 -8.20
N VAL A 97 -0.28 -4.17 -8.09
CA VAL A 97 0.30 -5.47 -7.70
C VAL A 97 -0.15 -5.92 -6.30
N LEU A 98 -0.72 -4.99 -5.52
CA LEU A 98 -1.29 -5.20 -4.19
C LEU A 98 -2.78 -5.60 -4.21
N ALA A 99 -3.40 -5.63 -5.39
CA ALA A 99 -4.82 -5.96 -5.52
C ALA A 99 -5.11 -7.39 -5.02
N GLY A 100 -6.18 -7.53 -4.24
CA GLY A 100 -6.52 -8.78 -3.57
C GLY A 100 -5.51 -9.18 -2.49
N GLY A 101 -4.82 -8.21 -1.89
CA GLY A 101 -4.07 -8.37 -0.66
C GLY A 101 -4.97 -8.33 0.58
N GLU A 102 -4.57 -9.02 1.64
CA GLU A 102 -5.26 -9.04 2.93
C GLU A 102 -4.92 -7.77 3.72
N LEU A 103 -5.94 -7.06 4.20
CA LEU A 103 -5.76 -5.85 5.01
C LEU A 103 -5.44 -6.23 6.46
N VAL A 104 -4.28 -5.79 6.94
CA VAL A 104 -3.87 -6.02 8.33
C VAL A 104 -4.40 -4.88 9.19
N MET A 105 -5.24 -5.23 10.15
CA MET A 105 -5.85 -4.28 11.08
C MET A 105 -5.12 -4.32 12.42
N GLU A 106 -4.91 -3.15 13.03
CA GLU A 106 -4.47 -3.01 14.42
C GLU A 106 -5.66 -2.52 15.25
N SER A 107 -5.99 -3.27 16.29
CA SER A 107 -6.99 -2.86 17.29
C SER A 107 -6.27 -2.06 18.38
N GLU A 108 -6.64 -0.78 18.52
CA GLU A 108 -6.23 0.08 19.64
C GLU A 108 -7.01 -0.24 20.92
#